data_AF-A0A6N6LAX2-F1
#
_entry.id   AF-A0A6N6LAX2-F1
#
_cell.length_a   1.000
_cell.length_b   1.000
_cell.length_c   1.000
_cell.angle_alpha   90.00
_cell.angle_beta   90.00
_cell.angle_gamma   90.00
#
_symmetry.space_group_name_H-M   'P 1'
#
loop_
_entity.id
_entity.type
_entity.pdbx_description
1 polymer ?
#
loop_
_entity_poly.entity_id
_entity_poly.type
_entity_poly.pdbx_seq_one_letter_code
_entity_poly.pdbx_strand_id
1 'polypeptide(L)'
;MLNAITLLLVFQLAGEVITRALALPLPGPVLGMALLFVTLVIRGGPGKSLHDTAHGLLGHLSLLFVPAGAGIMLHTDRLAGEWQALLAALVVSTLAALAVAALVLSALLRRRGRRP
;
A
#
# COMPACT_ATOMS: atom_id res chain seq x y z
N MET A 1 -17.82 13.48 -0.23
CA MET A 1 -17.56 12.16 -0.84
C MET A 1 -17.04 12.26 -2.26
N LEU A 2 -17.78 12.82 -3.23
CA LEU A 2 -17.32 12.95 -4.63
C LEU A 2 -15.93 13.60 -4.74
N ASN A 3 -15.73 14.78 -4.16
CA ASN A 3 -14.44 15.47 -4.20
C ASN A 3 -13.28 14.62 -3.65
N ALA A 4 -13.53 13.81 -2.62
CA ALA A 4 -12.52 12.95 -2.03
C ALA A 4 -12.23 11.73 -2.91
N ILE A 5 -13.26 11.08 -3.46
CA ILE A 5 -13.09 9.97 -4.40
C ILE A 5 -12.37 10.44 -5.67
N THR A 6 -12.77 11.59 -6.24
CA THR A 6 -12.10 12.18 -7.39
C THR A 6 -10.63 12.45 -7.09
N LEU A 7 -10.32 13.02 -5.93
CA LEU A 7 -8.94 13.26 -5.52
C LEU A 7 -8.14 11.95 -5.43
N LEU A 8 -8.69 10.92 -4.76
CA LEU A 8 -8.06 9.59 -4.69
C LEU A 8 -7.82 9.00 -6.09
N LEU A 9 -8.82 9.05 -6.98
CA LEU A 9 -8.74 8.52 -8.34
C LEU A 9 -7.77 9.30 -9.23
N VAL A 10 -7.69 10.62 -9.08
CA VAL A 10 -6.73 11.46 -9.84
C VAL A 10 -5.30 11.11 -9.45
N PHE A 11 -5.01 11.00 -8.15
CA PHE A 11 -3.68 10.59 -7.70
C PHE A 11 -3.35 9.14 -8.11
N GLN A 12 -4.31 8.24 -8.01
CA GLN A 12 -4.21 6.86 -8.50
C GLN A 12 -3.87 6.81 -10.00
N LEU A 13 -4.60 7.57 -10.81
CA LEU A 13 -4.40 7.64 -12.27
C LEU A 13 -3.07 8.28 -12.62
N ALA A 14 -2.69 9.37 -11.94
CA ALA A 14 -1.39 10.01 -12.12
C ALA A 14 -0.25 9.04 -11.80
N GLY A 15 -0.35 8.30 -10.70
CA GLY A 15 0.59 7.24 -10.34
C GLY A 15 0.71 6.19 -11.44
N GLU A 16 -0.43 5.69 -11.95
CA GLU A 16 -0.46 4.70 -13.04
C GLU A 16 0.14 5.23 -14.35
N VAL A 17 -0.16 6.47 -14.72
CA VAL A 17 0.40 7.10 -15.92
C VAL A 17 1.92 7.23 -15.79
N ILE A 18 2.41 7.68 -14.64
CA ILE A 18 3.85 7.85 -14.41
C ILE A 18 4.57 6.50 -14.36
N THR A 19 4.03 5.50 -13.66
CA THR A 19 4.66 4.17 -13.61
C THR A 19 4.74 3.53 -14.98
N ARG A 20 3.68 3.65 -15.79
CA ARG A 20 3.69 3.14 -17.17
C ARG A 20 4.60 3.93 -18.11
N ALA A 21 4.57 5.25 -18.05
CA ALA A 21 5.39 6.11 -18.90
C ALA A 21 6.89 5.93 -18.64
N LEU A 22 7.28 5.72 -17.38
CA LEU A 22 8.67 5.53 -16.95
C LEU A 22 9.06 4.05 -16.79
N ALA A 23 8.17 3.11 -17.11
CA ALA A 23 8.37 1.67 -16.95
C ALA A 23 8.88 1.26 -15.55
N LEU A 24 8.35 1.89 -14.50
CA LEU A 24 8.79 1.63 -13.13
C LEU A 24 8.32 0.25 -12.65
N PRO A 25 9.16 -0.51 -11.91
CA PRO A 25 8.84 -1.84 -11.39
C PRO A 25 7.99 -1.76 -10.11
N LEU A 26 6.95 -0.94 -10.11
CA LEU A 26 6.05 -0.74 -8.98
C LEU A 26 4.62 -0.44 -9.43
N PRO A 27 3.60 -0.89 -8.67
CA PRO A 27 2.21 -0.64 -9.03
C PRO A 27 1.89 0.86 -9.00
N GLY A 28 1.12 1.35 -9.99
CA GLY A 28 0.64 2.73 -10.02
C GLY A 28 -0.05 3.21 -8.74
N PRO A 29 -0.89 2.39 -8.05
CA PRO A 29 -1.46 2.78 -6.76
C PRO A 29 -0.46 3.19 -5.70
N VAL A 30 0.69 2.52 -5.63
CA VAL A 30 1.72 2.81 -4.63
C VAL A 30 2.33 4.19 -4.89
N LEU A 31 2.60 4.51 -6.16
CA LEU A 31 3.10 5.82 -6.54
C LEU A 31 2.05 6.92 -6.32
N GLY A 32 0.79 6.66 -6.67
CA GLY A 32 -0.32 7.59 -6.43
C GLY A 32 -0.48 7.95 -4.96
N MET A 33 -0.35 6.96 -4.06
CA MET A 33 -0.35 7.17 -2.61
C MET A 33 0.84 8.03 -2.15
N ALA A 34 2.05 7.80 -2.68
CA ALA A 34 3.21 8.63 -2.35
C ALA A 34 3.02 10.10 -2.79
N LEU A 35 2.48 10.33 -3.99
CA LEU A 35 2.16 11.67 -4.51
C LEU A 35 1.09 12.36 -3.65
N LEU A 36 0.04 11.63 -3.28
CA LEU A 36 -1.00 12.12 -2.38
C LEU A 36 -0.39 12.48 -1.02
N PHE A 37 0.45 11.62 -0.45
CA PHE A 37 1.11 11.86 0.83
C PHE A 37 1.95 13.14 0.80
N VAL A 38 2.81 13.32 -0.20
CA VAL A 38 3.61 14.55 -0.36
C VAL A 38 2.70 15.78 -0.44
N THR A 39 1.62 15.69 -1.22
CA THR A 39 0.65 16.78 -1.34
C THR A 39 -0.01 17.11 -0.01
N LEU A 40 -0.39 16.10 0.77
CA LEU A 40 -1.00 16.28 2.09
C LEU A 40 -0.02 16.86 3.10
N VAL A 41 1.26 16.48 3.05
CA VAL A 41 2.30 17.09 3.90
C VAL A 41 2.43 18.58 3.59
N ILE A 42 2.51 18.96 2.31
CA ILE A 42 2.59 20.36 1.88
C ILE A 42 1.33 21.13 2.30
N ARG A 43 0.16 20.50 2.24
CA ARG A 43 -1.14 21.11 2.57
C ARG A 43 -1.44 21.16 4.07
N GLY A 44 -0.65 20.50 4.91
CA GLY A 44 -0.88 20.43 6.36
C GLY A 44 -1.92 19.38 6.81
N GLY A 45 -2.19 18.37 5.98
CA GLY A 45 -3.01 17.20 6.33
C GLY A 45 -4.28 17.02 5.49
N PRO A 46 -5.01 15.90 5.70
CA PRO A 46 -6.25 15.61 4.99
C PRO A 46 -7.41 16.45 5.52
N GLY A 47 -8.24 16.97 4.63
CA GLY A 47 -9.53 17.55 5.01
C GLY A 47 -10.52 16.48 5.48
N LYS A 48 -11.53 16.87 6.27
CA LYS A 48 -12.55 15.96 6.84
C LYS A 48 -13.19 15.03 5.80
N SER A 49 -13.59 15.56 4.63
CA SER A 49 -14.18 14.73 3.57
C SER A 49 -13.25 13.63 3.05
N LEU A 50 -11.93 13.88 2.99
CA LEU A 50 -10.97 12.87 2.51
C LEU A 50 -10.79 11.80 3.59
N HIS A 51 -10.69 12.22 4.85
CA HIS A 51 -10.58 11.32 6.00
C HIS A 51 -11.79 10.36 6.10
N ASP A 52 -13.01 10.91 6.07
CA ASP A 52 -14.25 10.12 6.19
C ASP A 52 -14.41 9.15 5.01
N THR A 53 -14.10 9.60 3.79
CA THR A 53 -14.19 8.77 2.58
C THR A 53 -13.14 7.65 2.60
N ALA A 54 -11.90 7.96 2.98
CA ALA A 54 -10.84 6.96 3.10
C ALA A 54 -11.19 5.91 4.18
N HIS A 55 -11.69 6.33 5.35
CA HIS A 55 -12.15 5.40 6.39
C HIS A 55 -13.31 4.53 5.93
N GLY A 56 -14.28 5.10 5.21
CA GLY A 56 -15.37 4.33 4.62
C GLY A 56 -14.88 3.25 3.65
N LEU A 57 -13.94 3.60 2.76
CA LEU A 57 -13.32 2.63 1.85
C LEU A 57 -12.51 1.56 2.60
N LEU A 58 -11.77 1.97 3.63
CA LEU A 58 -11.01 1.05 4.49
C LEU A 58 -11.91 0.04 5.21
N GLY A 59 -13.07 0.49 5.71
CA GLY A 59 -14.09 -0.38 6.32
C GLY A 59 -14.70 -1.40 5.35
N HIS A 60 -14.61 -1.14 4.04
CA HIS A 60 -15.10 -2.03 2.99
C HIS A 60 -13.97 -2.65 2.14
N LEU A 61 -12.72 -2.68 2.64
CA LEU A 61 -11.57 -3.21 1.92
C LEU A 61 -11.77 -4.64 1.41
N SER A 62 -12.51 -5.48 2.15
CA SER A 62 -12.82 -6.85 1.71
C SER A 62 -13.49 -6.87 0.33
N LEU A 63 -14.38 -5.91 0.03
CA LEU A 63 -15.01 -5.78 -1.29
C LEU A 63 -13.99 -5.37 -2.36
N LEU A 64 -13.05 -4.50 -2.00
CA LEU A 64 -12.00 -4.01 -2.91
C LEU A 64 -10.95 -5.09 -3.24
N PHE A 65 -10.82 -6.11 -2.39
CA PHE A 65 -9.95 -7.26 -2.66
C PHE A 65 -10.61 -8.37 -3.49
N VAL A 66 -11.94 -8.36 -3.66
CA VAL A 66 -12.65 -9.37 -4.47
C VAL A 66 -12.10 -9.44 -5.91
N PRO A 67 -11.93 -8.32 -6.65
CA PRO A 67 -11.39 -8.39 -8.02
C PRO A 67 -9.97 -8.94 -8.08
N ALA A 68 -9.12 -8.59 -7.10
CA ALA A 68 -7.76 -9.11 -7.00
C ALA A 68 -7.76 -10.64 -6.77
N GLY A 69 -8.62 -11.11 -5.85
CA GLY A 69 -8.80 -12.54 -5.59
C GLY A 69 -9.35 -13.30 -6.81
N ALA A 70 -10.37 -12.75 -7.48
CA ALA A 70 -10.93 -13.33 -8.70
C ALA A 70 -9.89 -13.46 -9.83
N GLY A 71 -8.98 -12.48 -9.96
CA GLY A 71 -7.86 -12.56 -10.91
C GLY A 71 -6.88 -13.69 -10.61
N ILE A 72 -6.62 -13.98 -9.33
CA ILE A 72 -5.76 -15.10 -8.91
C ILE A 72 -6.41 -16.44 -9.25
N MET A 73 -7.74 -16.56 -9.13
CA MET A 73 -8.47 -17.80 -9.45
C MET A 73 -8.31 -18.23 -10.92
N LEU A 74 -7.98 -17.31 -11.83
CA LEU A 74 -7.65 -17.65 -13.22
C LEU A 74 -6.36 -18.48 -13.36
N HIS A 75 -5.53 -18.53 -12.31
CA HIS A 75 -4.23 -19.22 -12.29
C HIS A 75 -4.20 -20.31 -11.20
N THR A 76 -5.37 -20.86 -10.84
CA THR A 76 -5.53 -21.83 -9.74
C THR A 76 -4.63 -23.06 -9.89
N ASP A 77 -4.41 -23.55 -11.11
CA ASP A 77 -3.55 -24.73 -11.36
C ASP A 77 -2.09 -24.48 -10.96
N ARG A 78 -1.54 -23.30 -11.24
CA ARG A 78 -0.19 -22.92 -10.79
C ARG A 78 -0.14 -22.74 -9.28
N LEU A 79 -1.19 -22.14 -8.71
CA LEU A 79 -1.32 -21.97 -7.28
C LEU A 79 -1.30 -23.32 -6.56
N ALA A 80 -2.00 -24.32 -7.07
CA ALA A 80 -2.04 -25.68 -6.53
C ALA A 80 -0.70 -26.42 -6.67
N GLY A 81 0.11 -26.12 -7.69
CA GLY A 81 1.44 -26.71 -7.87
C GLY A 81 2.51 -26.14 -6.93
N GLU A 82 2.39 -24.85 -6.56
CA GLU A 82 3.43 -24.11 -5.82
C GLU A 82 2.98 -23.60 -4.45
N TRP A 83 1.81 -24.04 -3.95
CA TRP A 83 1.22 -23.51 -2.71
C TRP A 83 2.14 -23.61 -1.50
N GLN A 84 2.95 -24.67 -1.37
CA GLN A 84 3.90 -24.78 -0.26
C GLN A 84 4.99 -23.72 -0.34
N ALA A 85 5.55 -23.50 -1.53
CA ALA A 85 6.58 -22.49 -1.76
C ALA A 85 6.01 -21.07 -1.54
N LEU A 86 4.79 -20.81 -2.01
CA LEU A 86 4.09 -19.54 -1.81
C LEU A 86 3.80 -19.28 -0.32
N LEU A 87 3.30 -20.28 0.42
CA LEU A 87 3.06 -20.15 1.86
C LEU A 87 4.36 -19.92 2.63
N ALA A 88 5.41 -20.67 2.33
CA ALA A 88 6.72 -20.49 2.96
C ALA A 88 7.26 -19.08 2.68
N ALA A 89 7.25 -18.64 1.41
CA ALA A 89 7.68 -17.30 1.02
C ALA A 89 6.87 -16.22 1.74
N LEU A 90 5.53 -16.36 1.81
CA LEU A 90 4.65 -15.40 2.48
C LEU A 90 4.95 -15.31 3.98
N VAL A 91 5.00 -16.44 4.67
CA VAL A 91 5.22 -16.47 6.13
C VAL A 91 6.62 -15.94 6.47
N VAL A 92 7.65 -16.46 5.80
CA VAL A 92 9.04 -16.07 6.05
C VAL A 92 9.27 -14.60 5.72
N SER A 93 8.80 -14.11 4.56
CA SER A 93 8.97 -12.70 4.20
C SER A 93 8.22 -11.76 5.13
N THR A 94 7.01 -12.13 5.57
CA THR A 94 6.22 -11.32 6.52
C THR A 94 6.93 -11.21 7.87
N LEU A 95 7.39 -12.34 8.42
CA LEU A 95 8.13 -12.36 9.68
C LEU A 95 9.44 -11.59 9.56
N ALA A 96 10.17 -11.75 8.45
CA ALA A 96 11.40 -11.02 8.20
C ALA A 96 11.15 -9.51 8.10
N ALA A 97 10.13 -9.07 7.35
CA ALA A 97 9.77 -7.65 7.22
C ALA A 97 9.40 -7.03 8.58
N LEU A 98 8.61 -7.74 9.40
CA LEU A 98 8.26 -7.32 10.77
C LEU A 98 9.49 -7.24 11.67
N ALA A 99 10.37 -8.24 11.63
CA ALA A 99 11.61 -8.25 12.40
C ALA A 99 12.52 -7.08 12.00
N VAL A 100 12.71 -6.83 10.70
CA VAL A 100 13.50 -5.70 10.21
C VAL A 100 12.88 -4.37 10.64
N ALA A 101 11.57 -4.19 10.49
CA ALA A 101 10.88 -2.97 10.93
C ALA A 101 11.05 -2.73 12.44
N ALA A 102 10.89 -3.78 13.26
CA ALA A 102 11.06 -3.71 14.71
C ALA A 102 12.51 -3.40 15.12
N LEU A 103 13.49 -4.01 14.45
CA LEU A 103 14.91 -3.76 14.70
C LEU A 103 15.31 -2.33 14.32
N VAL A 104 14.87 -1.85 13.15
CA VAL A 104 15.13 -0.48 12.69
C VAL A 104 14.52 0.53 13.66
N LEU A 105 13.26 0.33 14.06
CA LEU A 105 12.59 1.20 15.04
C LEU A 105 13.35 1.18 16.38
N SER A 106 13.72 -0.01 16.87
CA SER A 106 14.47 -0.16 18.12
C SER A 106 15.84 0.53 18.06
N ALA A 107 16.54 0.43 16.93
CA ALA A 107 17.83 1.09 16.72
C ALA A 107 17.69 2.61 16.71
N LEU A 108 16.68 3.15 16.02
CA LEU A 108 16.41 4.59 15.98
C LEU A 108 16.04 5.14 17.36
N LEU A 109 15.21 4.42 18.12
CA LEU A 109 14.84 4.80 19.49
C LEU A 109 16.04 4.77 20.45
N ARG A 110 16.89 3.72 20.37
CA ARG A 110 18.14 3.64 21.15
C ARG A 110 19.12 4.77 20.82
N ARG A 111 19.20 5.17 19.54
CA ARG A 111 20.02 6.33 19.13
C ARG A 111 19.46 7.65 19.66
N ARG A 112 18.13 7.79 19.77
CA ARG A 112 17.48 8.97 20.35
C ARG A 112 17.66 9.08 21.87
N GLY A 113 17.70 7.94 22.57
CA GLY A 113 17.96 7.85 24.01
C GLY A 113 19.44 7.97 24.42
N ARG A 114 20.37 8.04 23.45
CA ARG A 114 21.82 8.31 23.66
C ARG A 114 22.19 9.76 23.30
N ARG A 115 21.32 10.72 23.60
CA ARG A 115 21.70 12.14 23.63
C ARG A 115 22.18 12.47 25.06
N PRO A 116 23.46 12.85 25.26
CA PRO A 116 23.91 13.39 26.55
C PRO A 116 23.19 14.70 26.89
#